data_AF-A0A0G1KCG8-F1
#
_entry.id   AF-A0A0G1KCG8-F1
#
_cell.length_a   1.000
_cell.length_b   1.000
_cell.length_c   1.000
_cell.angle_alpha   90.00
_cell.angle_beta   90.00
_cell.angle_gamma   90.00
#
_symmetry.space_group_name_H-M   'P 1'
#
loop_
_entity.id
_entity.type
_entity.pdbx_description
1 polymer ?
#
loop_
_entity_poly.entity_id
_entity_poly.type
_entity_poly.pdbx_seq_one_letter_code
_entity_poly.pdbx_strand_id
1 'polypeptide(L)'
;MVNKEKLGEPIGVGGEKKVYQDPKNPDRVVGIFREHIEETPNQIKARFYLTKILHLLFPKNIPDMHWAGSEPNAYQADRKEHDERHATLRDYVLSGEGDKYIGMSVEVKKDLERKADDAFQEHIKDKDVRSFVDRLDELGIRSTDMASVNFSKDPGGNVLYLDTFYVWKRNMYDRLQLFCDFDKLENAFAQLPEADRAKAKNYLSRLKKLYEEESNSK
;
A
#
# COMPACT_ATOMS: atom_id res chain seq x y z
N MET A 1 2.63 20.15 3.32
CA MET A 1 1.80 20.24 2.10
C MET A 1 2.62 19.72 0.93
N VAL A 2 2.10 18.75 0.18
CA VAL A 2 2.80 18.14 -0.97
C VAL A 2 2.67 19.07 -2.16
N ASN A 3 3.78 19.57 -2.70
CA ASN A 3 3.76 20.37 -3.92
C ASN A 3 3.90 19.44 -5.14
N LYS A 4 2.79 19.16 -5.81
CA LYS A 4 2.71 18.26 -6.99
C LYS A 4 3.67 18.69 -8.11
N GLU A 5 3.90 19.99 -8.30
CA GLU A 5 4.75 20.54 -9.37
C GLU A 5 6.24 20.18 -9.21
N LYS A 6 6.66 19.78 -8.00
CA LYS A 6 8.06 19.44 -7.69
C LYS A 6 8.36 17.94 -7.74
N LEU A 7 7.37 17.09 -8.01
CA LEU A 7 7.51 15.64 -7.91
C LEU A 7 8.01 14.96 -9.20
N GLY A 8 8.10 15.71 -10.30
CA GLY A 8 8.51 15.17 -11.59
C GLY A 8 7.53 14.13 -12.15
N GLU A 9 8.03 13.24 -13.00
CA GLU A 9 7.25 12.15 -13.59
C GLU A 9 6.93 11.05 -12.56
N PRO A 10 5.72 10.45 -12.61
CA PRO A 10 5.38 9.34 -11.74
C PRO A 10 6.27 8.13 -12.05
N ILE A 11 6.81 7.52 -11.00
CA ILE A 11 7.59 6.28 -11.06
C ILE A 11 6.71 5.05 -10.81
N GLY A 12 5.42 5.24 -10.58
CA GLY A 12 4.42 4.18 -10.45
C GLY A 12 3.02 4.76 -10.57
N VAL A 13 2.12 4.03 -11.21
CA VAL A 13 0.71 4.39 -11.33
C VAL A 13 -0.10 3.15 -11.01
N GLY A 14 -1.08 3.29 -10.11
CA GLY A 14 -2.07 2.27 -9.80
C GLY A 14 -3.48 2.82 -9.98
N GLY A 15 -4.47 1.97 -9.73
CA GLY A 15 -5.89 2.34 -9.81
C GLY A 15 -6.24 3.50 -8.88
N GLU A 16 -5.70 3.51 -7.65
CA GLU A 16 -6.07 4.51 -6.64
C GLU A 16 -5.11 5.68 -6.53
N LYS A 17 -3.86 5.56 -6.98
CA LYS A 17 -2.79 6.53 -6.68
C LYS A 17 -1.70 6.59 -7.73
N LYS A 18 -0.96 7.69 -7.74
CA LYS A 18 0.31 7.84 -8.44
C LYS A 18 1.45 7.92 -7.42
N VAL A 19 2.57 7.30 -7.74
CA VAL A 19 3.74 7.22 -6.87
C VAL A 19 4.89 7.97 -7.51
N TYR A 20 5.54 8.81 -6.73
CA TYR A 20 6.64 9.69 -7.14
C TYR A 20 7.85 9.43 -6.26
N GLN A 21 9.05 9.66 -6.78
CA GLN A 21 10.23 9.74 -5.94
C GLN A 21 10.16 11.01 -5.08
N ASP A 22 10.54 10.93 -3.81
CA ASP A 22 10.63 12.14 -2.98
C ASP A 22 11.83 13.00 -3.46
N PRO A 23 11.61 14.26 -3.89
CA PRO A 23 12.69 15.13 -4.37
C PRO A 23 13.72 15.48 -3.29
N LYS A 24 13.40 15.29 -2.00
CA LYS A 24 14.31 15.56 -0.88
C LYS A 24 15.04 14.31 -0.40
N ASN A 25 14.56 13.12 -0.74
CA ASN A 25 15.15 11.87 -0.29
C ASN A 25 14.92 10.74 -1.32
N PRO A 26 15.96 10.30 -2.06
CA PRO A 26 15.81 9.29 -3.11
C PRO A 26 15.40 7.90 -2.58
N ASP A 27 15.61 7.64 -1.29
CA ASP A 27 15.25 6.40 -0.60
C ASP A 27 13.78 6.39 -0.15
N ARG A 28 13.00 7.41 -0.54
CA ARG A 28 11.58 7.54 -0.20
C ARG A 28 10.74 7.78 -1.44
N VAL A 29 9.49 7.39 -1.32
CA VAL A 29 8.45 7.65 -2.31
C VAL A 29 7.29 8.42 -1.69
N VAL A 30 6.61 9.20 -2.53
CA VAL A 30 5.37 9.90 -2.19
C VAL A 30 4.26 9.30 -3.03
N GLY A 31 3.27 8.69 -2.37
CA GLY A 31 2.03 8.25 -3.00
C GLY A 31 0.97 9.34 -2.89
N ILE A 32 0.36 9.73 -4.00
CA ILE A 32 -0.75 10.68 -4.05
C ILE A 32 -1.98 9.96 -4.58
N PHE A 33 -3.04 9.90 -3.76
CA PHE A 33 -4.31 9.30 -4.15
C PHE A 33 -5.01 10.16 -5.22
N ARG A 34 -5.74 9.50 -6.12
CA ARG A 34 -6.54 10.16 -7.15
C ARG A 34 -7.74 10.85 -6.51
N GLU A 35 -8.20 11.92 -7.15
CA GLU A 35 -9.25 12.80 -6.60
C GLU A 35 -10.61 12.12 -6.40
N HIS A 36 -10.89 11.03 -7.12
CA HIS A 36 -12.12 10.25 -6.94
C HIS A 36 -12.08 9.28 -5.75
N ILE A 37 -10.93 9.16 -5.07
CA ILE A 37 -10.79 8.36 -3.85
C ILE A 37 -11.11 9.26 -2.66
N GLU A 38 -12.39 9.37 -2.34
CA GLU A 38 -12.88 10.09 -1.16
C GLU A 38 -12.51 9.32 0.11
N GLU A 39 -11.51 9.83 0.82
CA GLU A 39 -11.17 9.39 2.18
C GLU A 39 -11.18 10.58 3.13
N THR A 40 -11.75 10.37 4.31
CA THR A 40 -11.74 11.38 5.38
C THR A 40 -10.32 11.52 5.96
N PRO A 41 -10.00 12.67 6.59
CA PRO A 41 -8.73 12.83 7.30
C PRO A 41 -8.45 11.74 8.33
N ASN A 42 -9.50 11.16 8.92
CA ASN A 42 -9.38 10.05 9.86
C ASN A 42 -9.00 8.74 9.16
N GLN A 43 -9.58 8.44 7.99
CA GLN A 43 -9.21 7.27 7.19
C GLN A 43 -7.74 7.31 6.76
N ILE A 44 -7.23 8.47 6.31
CA ILE A 44 -5.82 8.60 5.93
C ILE A 44 -4.89 8.38 7.13
N LYS A 45 -5.22 8.96 8.30
CA LYS A 45 -4.46 8.71 9.55
C LYS A 45 -4.54 7.24 9.97
N ALA A 46 -5.69 6.60 9.77
CA ALA A 46 -5.89 5.20 10.09
C ALA A 46 -4.99 4.30 9.24
N ARG A 47 -4.91 4.54 7.92
CA ARG A 47 -3.96 3.85 7.03
C ARG A 47 -2.52 3.99 7.50
N PHE A 48 -2.13 5.19 7.91
CA PHE A 48 -0.81 5.42 8.49
C PHE A 48 -0.58 4.54 9.71
N TYR A 49 -1.44 4.60 10.73
CA TYR A 49 -1.24 3.81 11.95
C TYR A 49 -1.26 2.30 11.71
N LEU A 50 -2.18 1.79 10.88
CA LEU A 50 -2.21 0.37 10.56
C LEU A 50 -0.94 -0.06 9.81
N THR A 51 -0.49 0.74 8.83
CA THR A 51 0.74 0.42 8.09
C THR A 51 1.97 0.47 9.02
N LYS A 52 2.05 1.41 9.96
CA LYS A 52 3.13 1.44 10.98
C LYS A 52 3.12 0.19 11.86
N ILE A 53 1.93 -0.25 12.31
CA ILE A 53 1.80 -1.48 13.10
C ILE A 53 2.30 -2.68 12.30
N LEU A 54 1.85 -2.82 11.05
CA LEU A 54 2.22 -3.94 10.20
C LEU A 54 3.69 -3.90 9.77
N HIS A 55 4.28 -2.71 9.60
CA HIS A 55 5.72 -2.56 9.42
C HIS A 55 6.50 -3.07 10.63
N LEU A 56 6.07 -2.77 11.86
CA LEU A 56 6.74 -3.29 13.07
C LEU A 56 6.66 -4.82 13.14
N LEU A 57 5.53 -5.42 12.75
CA LEU A 57 5.34 -6.87 12.74
C LEU A 57 6.07 -7.58 11.59
N PHE A 58 6.17 -6.93 10.42
CA PHE A 58 6.78 -7.46 9.20
C PHE A 58 7.72 -6.45 8.52
N PRO A 59 8.82 -6.04 9.17
CA PRO A 59 9.65 -4.94 8.70
C PRO A 59 10.37 -5.24 7.37
N LYS A 60 10.52 -6.52 7.03
CA LYS A 60 11.07 -6.96 5.74
C LYS A 60 10.04 -6.96 4.61
N ASN A 61 8.76 -7.06 4.93
CA ASN A 61 7.70 -7.24 3.93
C ASN A 61 6.92 -5.94 3.65
N ILE A 62 6.80 -5.05 4.64
CA ILE A 62 6.00 -3.82 4.53
C ILE A 62 6.94 -2.62 4.67
N PRO A 63 7.03 -1.72 3.67
CA PRO A 63 7.81 -0.49 3.76
C PRO A 63 7.35 0.40 4.91
N ASP A 64 8.27 1.09 5.58
CA ASP A 64 7.87 2.01 6.64
C ASP A 64 7.19 3.25 6.07
N MET A 65 6.19 3.76 6.78
CA MET A 65 5.51 5.02 6.44
C MET A 65 6.05 6.16 7.32
N HIS A 66 6.37 7.29 6.70
CA HIS A 66 6.94 8.46 7.39
C HIS A 66 5.89 9.50 7.73
N TRP A 67 4.90 9.70 6.85
CA TRP A 67 3.75 10.56 7.10
C TRP A 67 2.58 10.20 6.16
N ALA A 68 1.38 10.62 6.54
CA ALA A 68 0.20 10.65 5.67
C ALA A 68 -0.59 11.95 5.91
N GLY A 69 -1.27 12.46 4.89
CA GLY A 69 -2.03 13.71 4.95
C GLY A 69 -3.21 13.72 3.98
N SER A 70 -4.20 14.56 4.24
CA SER A 70 -5.48 14.61 3.49
C SER A 70 -5.64 15.79 2.52
N GLU A 71 -4.64 16.67 2.45
CA GLU A 71 -4.65 17.86 1.60
C GLU A 71 -3.35 17.97 0.77
N PRO A 72 -3.24 17.23 -0.35
CA PRO A 72 -4.16 16.18 -0.82
C PRO A 72 -4.00 14.87 -0.04
N ASN A 73 -4.91 13.92 -0.23
CA ASN A 73 -4.74 12.53 0.21
C ASN A 73 -3.41 11.99 -0.33
N ALA A 74 -2.44 11.79 0.56
CA ALA A 74 -1.09 11.38 0.22
C ALA A 74 -0.37 10.72 1.39
N TYR A 75 0.70 10.00 1.09
CA TYR A 75 1.63 9.45 2.07
C TYR A 75 3.07 9.49 1.58
N GLN A 76 4.01 9.34 2.50
CA GLN A 76 5.40 9.03 2.20
C GLN A 76 5.81 7.72 2.85
N ALA A 77 6.52 6.88 2.11
CA ALA A 77 7.03 5.61 2.60
C ALA A 77 8.46 5.37 2.11
N ASP A 78 9.13 4.38 2.70
CA ASP A 78 10.39 3.87 2.18
C ASP A 78 10.24 3.41 0.73
N ARG A 79 11.21 3.76 -0.10
CA ARG A 79 11.39 3.15 -1.40
C ARG A 79 11.98 1.76 -1.21
N LYS A 80 11.44 0.76 -1.91
CA LYS A 80 12.02 -0.57 -1.98
C LYS A 80 12.49 -0.86 -3.40
N GLU A 81 13.54 -1.65 -3.51
CA GLU A 81 13.92 -2.25 -4.79
C GLU A 81 12.89 -3.30 -5.18
N HIS A 82 12.71 -3.46 -6.48
CA HIS A 82 11.68 -4.33 -7.06
C HIS A 82 12.31 -5.38 -7.96
N ASP A 83 11.67 -6.53 -8.08
CA ASP A 83 12.03 -7.55 -9.05
C ASP A 83 11.64 -7.12 -10.48
N GLU A 84 12.22 -7.77 -11.49
CA GLU A 84 11.95 -7.48 -12.91
C GLU A 84 10.48 -7.69 -13.29
N ARG A 85 9.81 -8.62 -12.60
CA ARG A 85 8.38 -8.90 -12.78
C ARG A 85 7.53 -7.69 -12.40
N HIS A 86 7.78 -7.09 -11.23
CA HIS A 86 7.08 -5.88 -10.82
C HIS A 86 7.40 -4.70 -11.74
N ALA A 87 8.64 -4.56 -12.22
CA ALA A 87 8.99 -3.53 -13.21
C ALA A 87 8.15 -3.68 -14.50
N THR A 88 7.98 -4.91 -14.98
CA THR A 88 7.14 -5.22 -16.15
C THR A 88 5.68 -4.85 -15.93
N LEU A 89 5.09 -5.25 -14.79
CA LEU A 89 3.70 -4.92 -14.46
C LEU A 89 3.49 -3.41 -14.32
N ARG A 90 4.42 -2.73 -13.65
CA ARG A 90 4.43 -1.27 -13.52
C ARG A 90 4.47 -0.60 -14.89
N ASP A 91 5.36 -1.04 -15.78
CA ASP A 91 5.53 -0.45 -17.10
C ASP A 91 4.27 -0.65 -17.95
N TYR A 92 3.62 -1.81 -17.84
CA TYR A 92 2.31 -2.07 -18.44
C TYR A 92 1.24 -1.11 -17.91
N VAL A 93 1.08 -0.94 -16.60
CA VAL A 93 0.07 -0.03 -16.04
C VAL A 93 0.37 1.43 -16.41
N LEU A 94 1.63 1.86 -16.35
CA LEU A 94 2.05 3.18 -16.78
C LEU A 94 1.75 3.44 -18.25
N SER A 95 1.86 2.40 -19.08
CA SER A 95 1.59 2.51 -20.52
C SER A 95 0.11 2.77 -20.83
N GLY A 96 -0.82 2.19 -20.07
CA GLY A 96 -2.27 2.40 -20.25
C GLY A 96 -2.81 3.75 -19.77
N GLU A 97 -2.02 4.51 -19.00
CA GLU A 97 -2.45 5.74 -18.30
C GLU A 97 -1.82 7.04 -18.84
N GLY A 98 -0.98 6.98 -19.87
CA GLY A 98 -0.27 8.17 -20.36
C GLY A 98 0.03 8.18 -21.86
N ASP A 99 0.51 9.34 -22.33
CA ASP A 99 0.94 9.61 -23.71
C ASP A 99 2.08 8.69 -24.19
N LYS A 100 2.72 7.92 -23.31
CA LYS A 100 3.70 6.87 -23.69
C LYS A 100 3.12 5.81 -24.62
N TYR A 101 1.79 5.68 -24.70
CA TYR A 101 1.09 4.81 -25.66
C TYR A 101 0.96 5.40 -27.08
N ILE A 102 1.10 6.72 -27.20
CA ILE A 102 0.99 7.48 -28.45
C ILE A 102 2.32 7.31 -29.19
N GLY A 103 2.41 6.27 -30.02
CA GLY A 103 3.56 6.00 -30.89
C GLY A 103 4.22 4.63 -30.73
N MET A 104 3.79 3.80 -29.75
CA MET A 104 4.25 2.41 -29.69
C MET A 104 3.63 1.58 -30.81
N SER A 105 4.44 0.71 -31.42
CA SER A 105 3.94 -0.23 -32.44
C SER A 105 3.01 -1.27 -31.80
N VAL A 106 2.16 -1.88 -32.63
CA VAL A 106 1.22 -2.93 -32.20
C VAL A 106 1.96 -4.13 -31.62
N GLU A 107 3.12 -4.47 -32.17
CA GLU A 107 3.95 -5.59 -31.73
C GLU A 107 4.48 -5.38 -30.31
N VAL A 108 4.94 -4.16 -30.01
CA VAL A 108 5.46 -3.84 -28.67
C VAL A 108 4.34 -3.89 -27.62
N LYS A 109 3.14 -3.41 -27.96
CA LYS A 109 1.97 -3.49 -27.07
C LYS A 109 1.61 -4.93 -26.75
N LYS A 110 1.52 -5.79 -27.77
CA LYS A 110 1.22 -7.21 -27.58
C LYS A 110 2.25 -7.95 -26.75
N ASP A 111 3.54 -7.63 -26.92
CA ASP A 111 4.59 -8.25 -26.10
C ASP A 111 4.52 -7.79 -24.63
N LEU A 112 4.24 -6.51 -24.36
CA LEU A 112 4.02 -6.00 -23.01
C LEU A 112 2.80 -6.62 -22.35
N GLU A 113 1.67 -6.71 -23.06
CA GLU A 113 0.44 -7.37 -22.59
C GLU A 113 0.72 -8.83 -22.22
N ARG A 114 1.37 -9.59 -23.10
CA ARG A 114 1.73 -10.98 -22.82
C ARG A 114 2.64 -11.12 -21.60
N LYS A 115 3.68 -10.29 -21.48
CA LYS A 115 4.59 -10.30 -20.33
C LYS A 115 3.88 -9.94 -19.03
N ALA A 116 2.94 -8.99 -19.08
CA ALA A 116 2.12 -8.63 -17.93
C ALA A 116 1.21 -9.80 -17.53
N ASP A 117 0.56 -10.45 -18.49
CA ASP A 117 -0.28 -11.64 -18.25
C ASP A 117 0.54 -12.78 -17.63
N ASP A 118 1.73 -13.07 -18.16
CA ASP A 118 2.65 -14.07 -17.60
C ASP A 118 3.00 -13.72 -16.14
N ALA A 119 3.35 -12.45 -15.87
CA ALA A 119 3.64 -11.96 -14.53
C ALA A 119 2.45 -12.05 -13.56
N PHE A 120 1.23 -11.75 -14.02
CA PHE A 120 0.00 -11.92 -13.24
C PHE A 120 -0.24 -13.40 -12.89
N GLN A 121 -0.09 -14.31 -13.86
CA GLN A 121 -0.29 -15.74 -13.63
C GLN A 121 0.75 -16.34 -12.69
N GLU A 122 2.01 -15.92 -12.79
CA GLU A 122 3.07 -16.31 -11.86
C GLU A 122 2.77 -15.83 -10.44
N HIS A 123 2.35 -14.57 -10.28
CA HIS A 123 2.00 -14.01 -8.99
C HIS A 123 0.88 -14.81 -8.30
N ILE A 124 -0.20 -15.13 -9.03
CA ILE A 124 -1.31 -15.91 -8.48
C ILE A 124 -0.83 -17.25 -7.93
N LYS A 125 0.22 -17.85 -8.51
CA LYS A 125 0.79 -19.15 -8.10
C LYS A 125 1.94 -19.03 -7.10
N ASP A 126 2.39 -17.82 -6.77
CA ASP A 126 3.54 -17.58 -5.90
C ASP A 126 3.22 -17.95 -4.45
N LYS A 127 3.76 -19.09 -3.99
CA LYS A 127 3.52 -19.62 -2.65
C LYS A 127 3.98 -18.68 -1.54
N ASP A 128 5.02 -17.88 -1.79
CA ASP A 128 5.57 -16.98 -0.78
C ASP A 128 4.65 -15.79 -0.58
N VAL A 129 4.03 -15.30 -1.67
CA VAL A 129 3.00 -14.27 -1.62
C VAL A 129 1.80 -14.78 -0.84
N ARG A 130 1.27 -15.97 -1.19
CA ARG A 130 0.15 -16.57 -0.47
C ARG A 130 0.46 -16.75 1.01
N SER A 131 1.63 -17.30 1.34
CA SER A 131 2.07 -17.45 2.73
C SER A 131 2.23 -16.12 3.47
N PHE A 132 2.60 -15.03 2.80
CA PHE A 132 2.61 -13.70 3.42
C PHE A 132 1.19 -13.18 3.66
N VAL A 133 0.28 -13.35 2.71
CA VAL A 133 -1.12 -12.94 2.83
C VAL A 133 -1.83 -13.74 3.92
N ASP A 134 -1.62 -15.06 3.99
CA ASP A 134 -2.16 -15.91 5.06
C ASP A 134 -1.75 -15.40 6.45
N ARG A 135 -0.51 -14.94 6.61
CA ARG A 135 -0.04 -14.32 7.87
C ARG A 135 -0.74 -13.00 8.18
N LEU A 136 -1.10 -12.20 7.17
CA LEU A 136 -1.89 -10.98 7.37
C LEU A 136 -3.34 -11.32 7.78
N ASP A 137 -3.93 -12.34 7.16
CA ASP A 137 -5.28 -12.83 7.47
C ASP A 137 -5.36 -13.44 8.88
N GLU A 138 -4.31 -14.14 9.31
CA GLU A 138 -4.16 -14.67 10.68
C GLU A 138 -4.23 -13.55 11.73
N LEU A 139 -3.61 -12.39 11.44
CA LEU A 139 -3.70 -11.16 12.24
C LEU A 139 -5.05 -10.44 12.12
N GLY A 140 -5.94 -10.95 11.26
CA GLY A 140 -7.28 -10.40 11.03
C GLY A 140 -7.31 -9.22 10.08
N ILE A 141 -6.27 -8.98 9.28
CA ILE A 141 -6.30 -8.00 8.18
C ILE A 141 -7.16 -8.57 7.05
N ARG A 142 -8.12 -7.78 6.55
CA ARG A 142 -9.08 -8.20 5.51
C ARG A 142 -9.08 -7.27 4.30
N SER A 143 -8.14 -6.33 4.26
CA SER A 143 -8.02 -5.27 3.24
C SER A 143 -6.78 -5.41 2.36
N THR A 144 -6.13 -6.57 2.38
CA THR A 144 -4.97 -6.84 1.53
C THR A 144 -5.42 -6.91 0.07
N ASP A 145 -5.00 -5.94 -0.74
CA ASP A 145 -5.31 -5.92 -2.17
C ASP A 145 -4.37 -6.87 -2.92
N MET A 146 -4.94 -7.95 -3.45
CA MET A 146 -4.25 -9.04 -4.13
C MET A 146 -3.80 -8.69 -5.56
N ALA A 147 -3.97 -7.46 -6.02
CA ALA A 147 -3.43 -7.03 -7.31
C ALA A 147 -1.90 -7.23 -7.36
N SER A 148 -1.41 -7.91 -8.40
CA SER A 148 0.01 -8.30 -8.49
C SER A 148 0.98 -7.12 -8.49
N VAL A 149 0.53 -5.95 -8.93
CA VAL A 149 1.28 -4.68 -8.88
C VAL A 149 1.55 -4.19 -7.46
N ASN A 150 0.83 -4.69 -6.46
CA ASN A 150 1.07 -4.34 -5.07
C ASN A 150 2.15 -5.22 -4.44
N PHE A 151 2.68 -6.20 -5.17
CA PHE A 151 3.68 -7.12 -4.65
C PHE A 151 4.96 -7.13 -5.50
N SER A 152 6.08 -7.33 -4.82
CA SER A 152 7.38 -7.56 -5.43
C SER A 152 8.17 -8.54 -4.57
N LYS A 153 9.35 -8.97 -5.02
CA LYS A 153 10.39 -9.51 -4.14
C LYS A 153 11.57 -8.55 -4.03
N ASP A 154 12.23 -8.54 -2.87
CA ASP A 154 13.52 -7.87 -2.69
C ASP A 154 14.67 -8.76 -3.23
N PRO A 155 15.93 -8.27 -3.31
CA PRO A 155 17.06 -9.09 -3.76
C PRO A 155 17.32 -10.35 -2.91
N GLY A 156 16.83 -10.39 -1.67
CA GLY A 156 16.90 -11.55 -0.79
C GLY A 156 15.73 -12.54 -0.97
N GLY A 157 14.82 -12.27 -1.91
CA GLY A 157 13.62 -13.08 -2.17
C GLY A 157 12.47 -12.86 -1.20
N ASN A 158 12.54 -11.87 -0.29
CA ASN A 158 11.43 -11.58 0.62
C ASN A 158 10.30 -10.90 -0.15
N VAL A 159 9.06 -11.35 0.08
CA VAL A 159 7.88 -10.70 -0.48
C VAL A 159 7.73 -9.29 0.10
N LEU A 160 7.57 -8.32 -0.77
CA LEU A 160 7.25 -6.93 -0.44
C LEU A 160 5.80 -6.66 -0.79
N TYR A 161 5.04 -6.03 0.10
CA TYR A 161 3.74 -5.44 -0.18
C TYR A 161 3.86 -3.92 -0.18
N LEU A 162 3.53 -3.32 -1.31
CA LEU A 162 3.87 -1.93 -1.64
C LEU A 162 2.68 -0.97 -1.51
N ASP A 163 1.48 -1.50 -1.24
CA ASP A 163 0.31 -0.70 -0.94
C ASP A 163 0.14 -0.45 0.57
N THR A 164 -0.88 0.34 0.89
CA THR A 164 -1.34 0.67 2.23
C THR A 164 -2.60 -0.13 2.53
N PHE A 165 -2.99 -0.15 3.80
CA PHE A 165 -4.10 -0.99 4.26
C PHE A 165 -5.31 -0.13 4.62
N TYR A 166 -6.45 -0.41 3.98
CA TYR A 166 -7.72 0.15 4.45
C TYR A 166 -8.05 -0.38 5.83
N VAL A 167 -8.41 0.51 6.75
CA VAL A 167 -8.82 0.10 8.10
C VAL A 167 -10.33 -0.05 8.17
N TRP A 168 -11.07 0.88 7.57
CA TRP A 168 -12.52 0.82 7.48
C TRP A 168 -13.06 1.61 6.28
N LYS A 169 -14.28 1.29 5.85
CA LYS A 169 -15.08 2.09 4.91
C LYS A 169 -16.54 2.10 5.34
N ARG A 170 -17.29 3.13 4.95
CA ARG A 170 -18.75 3.13 5.05
C ARG A 170 -19.32 2.27 3.91
N ASN A 171 -20.23 1.36 4.23
CA ASN A 171 -20.93 0.56 3.24
C ASN A 171 -22.15 1.31 2.65
N MET A 172 -22.87 0.67 1.73
CA MET A 172 -24.07 1.26 1.09
C MET A 172 -25.21 1.63 2.05
N TYR A 173 -25.14 1.19 3.31
CA TYR A 173 -26.09 1.51 4.38
C TYR A 173 -25.52 2.52 5.39
N ASP A 174 -24.45 3.22 5.02
CA ASP A 174 -23.73 4.18 5.86
C ASP A 174 -23.22 3.60 7.19
N ARG A 175 -22.96 2.28 7.21
CA ARG A 175 -22.35 1.62 8.39
C ARG A 175 -20.85 1.47 8.18
N LEU A 176 -20.09 1.80 9.22
CA LEU A 176 -18.64 1.62 9.25
C LEU A 176 -18.31 0.12 9.28
N GLN A 177 -17.66 -0.38 8.24
CA GLN A 177 -17.16 -1.74 8.13
C GLN A 177 -15.66 -1.74 8.42
N LEU A 178 -15.26 -2.45 9.48
CA LEU A 178 -13.87 -2.64 9.86
C LEU A 178 -13.22 -3.78 9.06
N PHE A 179 -12.01 -3.55 8.55
CA PHE A 179 -11.20 -4.51 7.78
C PHE A 179 -9.96 -5.01 8.54
N CYS A 180 -9.93 -4.84 9.86
CA CYS A 180 -8.91 -5.43 10.72
C CYS A 180 -9.54 -5.92 12.03
N ASP A 181 -8.87 -6.83 12.72
CA ASP A 181 -9.26 -7.31 14.06
C ASP A 181 -8.28 -6.72 15.09
N PHE A 182 -8.77 -5.81 15.91
CA PHE A 182 -7.91 -5.10 16.87
C PHE A 182 -7.35 -6.01 17.96
N ASP A 183 -8.07 -7.05 18.38
CA ASP A 183 -7.64 -7.94 19.45
C ASP A 183 -6.56 -8.90 18.91
N LYS A 184 -6.73 -9.41 17.69
CA LYS A 184 -5.68 -10.18 17.01
C LYS A 184 -4.40 -9.37 16.80
N LEU A 185 -4.52 -8.12 16.37
CA LEU A 185 -3.36 -7.22 16.26
C LEU A 185 -2.67 -7.02 17.61
N GLU A 186 -3.43 -6.73 18.66
CA GLU A 186 -2.88 -6.50 20.00
C GLU A 186 -2.13 -7.74 20.54
N ASN A 187 -2.71 -8.93 20.34
CA ASN A 187 -2.08 -10.20 20.72
C ASN A 187 -0.75 -10.43 20.00
N ALA A 188 -0.67 -10.08 18.72
CA ALA A 188 0.55 -10.23 17.94
C ALA A 188 1.72 -9.36 18.46
N PHE A 189 1.44 -8.29 19.22
CA PHE A 189 2.51 -7.45 19.77
C PHE A 189 3.37 -8.17 20.81
N ALA A 190 2.94 -9.32 21.33
CA ALA A 190 3.73 -10.15 22.23
C ALA A 190 5.05 -10.64 21.60
N GLN A 191 5.10 -10.75 20.25
CA GLN A 191 6.31 -11.16 19.53
C GLN A 191 7.30 -10.01 19.27
N LEU A 192 6.89 -8.76 19.53
CA LEU A 192 7.74 -7.59 19.30
C LEU A 192 8.70 -7.34 20.48
N PRO A 193 9.91 -6.81 20.21
CA PRO A 193 10.76 -6.22 21.24
C PRO A 193 10.01 -5.16 22.05
N GLU A 194 10.38 -4.96 23.32
CA GLU A 194 9.65 -4.09 24.24
C GLU A 194 9.45 -2.66 23.70
N ALA A 195 10.49 -2.05 23.14
CA ALA A 195 10.43 -0.71 22.57
C ALA A 195 9.43 -0.61 21.42
N ASP A 196 9.36 -1.62 20.54
CA ASP A 196 8.46 -1.62 19.39
C ASP A 196 7.05 -2.04 19.77
N ARG A 197 6.91 -2.90 20.78
CA ARG A 197 5.62 -3.24 21.40
C ARG A 197 4.94 -2.00 21.97
N ALA A 198 5.68 -1.12 22.65
CA ALA A 198 5.14 0.13 23.18
C ALA A 198 4.66 1.06 22.07
N LYS A 199 5.43 1.19 20.97
CA LYS A 199 5.03 1.96 19.78
C LYS A 199 3.77 1.36 19.13
N ALA A 200 3.74 0.05 18.90
CA ALA A 200 2.61 -0.65 18.29
C ALA A 200 1.31 -0.46 19.12
N LYS A 201 1.39 -0.59 20.45
CA LYS A 201 0.27 -0.29 21.35
C LYS A 201 -0.20 1.16 21.25
N ASN A 202 0.73 2.12 21.15
CA ASN A 202 0.36 3.51 20.96
C ASN A 202 -0.38 3.75 19.63
N TYR A 203 0.14 3.20 18.53
CA TYR A 203 -0.52 3.28 17.23
C TYR A 203 -1.90 2.62 17.23
N LEU A 204 -2.04 1.44 17.86
CA LEU A 204 -3.34 0.76 17.97
C LEU A 204 -4.33 1.57 18.80
N SER A 205 -3.90 2.16 19.91
CA SER A 205 -4.76 3.05 20.71
C SER A 205 -5.25 4.26 19.92
N ARG A 206 -4.36 4.90 19.13
CA ARG A 206 -4.74 6.00 18.23
C ARG A 206 -5.73 5.52 17.16
N LEU A 207 -5.52 4.33 16.61
CA LEU A 207 -6.38 3.73 15.60
C LEU A 207 -7.79 3.44 16.13
N LYS A 208 -7.89 2.82 17.33
CA LYS A 208 -9.15 2.57 18.04
C LYS A 208 -9.91 3.89 18.27
N LYS A 209 -9.22 4.94 18.73
CA LYS A 209 -9.83 6.26 18.95
C LYS A 209 -10.39 6.88 17.66
N LEU A 210 -9.64 6.83 16.56
CA LEU A 210 -10.13 7.34 15.27
C LEU A 210 -11.35 6.58 14.77
N TYR A 211 -11.40 5.27 14.96
CA TYR A 211 -12.56 4.45 14.60
C TYR A 211 -13.80 4.84 15.42
N GLU A 212 -13.64 5.08 16.73
CA GLU A 212 -14.72 5.58 17.60
C GLU A 212 -15.22 6.97 17.19
N GLU A 213 -14.30 7.89 16.89
CA GLU A 213 -14.64 9.23 16.40
C GLU A 213 -15.44 9.16 15.10
N GLU A 214 -15.01 8.35 14.13
CA GLU A 214 -15.69 8.18 12.84
C GLU A 214 -17.04 7.46 12.97
N SER A 215 -17.14 6.48 13.89
CA SER A 215 -18.40 5.75 14.15
C SER A 215 -19.46 6.66 14.74
N ASN A 216 -19.06 7.72 15.45
CA ASN A 216 -19.95 8.68 16.09
C ASN A 216 -20.28 9.90 15.21
N SER A 217 -19.50 10.16 14.15
CA SER A 217 -19.85 11.18 13.16
C SER A 217 -21.02 10.69 12.30
N LYS A 218 -22.13 11.43 12.32
CA LYS A 218 -23.27 11.27 11.41
C LYS A 218 -23.11 12.18 10.20
#